data_AF-A0A4Y7S358-F1
#
_entry.id   AF-A0A4Y7S358-F1
#
_cell.length_a   1.000
_cell.length_b   1.000
_cell.length_c   1.000
_cell.angle_alpha   90.00
_cell.angle_beta   90.00
_cell.angle_gamma   90.00
#
_symmetry.space_group_name_H-M   'P 1'
#
loop_
_entity.id
_entity.type
_entity.pdbx_description
1 polymer ?
#
loop_
_entity_poly.entity_id
_entity_poly.type
_entity_poly.pdbx_seq_one_letter_code
_entity_poly.pdbx_strand_id
1 'polypeptide(L)' 'MIKYQCDCGNEDPGGFDVYVSQSELCDILTVVCKYCGDIREELVASNKDSIMLKI' A
#
# COMPACT_ATOMS: atom_id res chain seq x y z
N MET A 1 -6.08 9.88 -6.10
CA MET A 1 -4.93 9.88 -5.17
C MET A 1 -5.45 9.38 -3.84
N ILE A 2 -4.95 8.23 -3.36
CA ILE A 2 -5.37 7.67 -2.07
C ILE A 2 -4.82 8.58 -0.98
N LYS A 3 -5.67 9.03 -0.04
CA LYS A 3 -5.25 9.80 1.13
C LYS A 3 -4.98 8.83 2.28
N TYR A 4 -3.75 8.80 2.77
CA TYR A 4 -3.38 8.03 3.95
C TYR A 4 -3.47 8.92 5.19
N GLN A 5 -4.11 8.40 6.23
CA GLN A 5 -4.23 9.04 7.53
C GLN A 5 -3.74 8.04 8.57
N CYS A 6 -2.84 8.48 9.45
CA CYS A 6 -2.31 7.68 10.55
C CYS A 6 -2.85 8.22 11.88
N ASP A 7 -3.12 7.33 12.83
CA ASP A 7 -3.69 7.66 14.14
C ASP A 7 -2.73 8.47 15.03
N CYS A 8 -1.44 8.57 14.66
CA CYS A 8 -0.49 9.45 15.33
C CYS A 8 -0.74 10.95 15.07
N GLY A 9 -1.74 11.29 14.26
CA GLY A 9 -2.08 12.67 13.91
C GLY A 9 -1.13 13.29 12.89
N ASN A 10 -0.38 12.47 12.12
CA ASN A 10 0.43 13.00 11.03
C ASN A 10 -0.48 13.45 9.88
N GLU A 11 -0.53 14.75 9.64
CA GLU A 11 -1.27 15.37 8.54
C GLU A 11 -0.35 15.81 7.39
N ASP A 12 0.98 15.71 7.55
CA ASP A 12 1.94 16.10 6.52
C ASP A 12 1.95 15.08 5.37
N PRO A 13 1.63 15.48 4.13
CA PRO A 13 1.75 14.63 2.96
C PRO A 13 3.17 14.12 2.71
N GLY A 14 4.21 14.85 3.12
CA GLY A 14 5.61 14.45 3.02
C GLY A 14 6.06 13.48 4.13
N GLY A 15 5.22 13.28 5.14
CA GLY A 15 5.46 12.43 6.31
C GLY A 15 5.27 10.94 6.06
N PHE A 16 4.97 10.54 4.82
CA PHE A 16 4.75 9.15 4.44
C PHE A 16 5.73 8.74 3.35
N ASP A 17 6.41 7.61 3.55
CA ASP A 17 7.11 6.91 2.48
C ASP A 17 6.16 5.89 1.84
N VAL A 18 6.19 5.82 0.51
CA VAL A 18 5.30 4.97 -0.28
C VAL A 18 6.16 4.07 -1.16
N TYR A 19 5.92 2.77 -1.06
CA TYR A 19 6.64 1.73 -1.80
C TYR A 19 5.64 0.88 -2.58
N VAL A 20 6.02 0.43 -3.77
CA VAL A 20 5.25 -0.55 -4.55
C VAL A 20 6.12 -1.77 -4.75
N SER A 21 5.62 -2.93 -4.32
CA SER A 21 6.21 -4.23 -4.57
C SER A 21 5.34 -5.00 -5.55
N GLN A 22 5.94 -5.53 -6.60
CA GLN A 22 5.25 -6.36 -7.58
C GLN A 22 5.42 -7.84 -7.22
N SER A 23 4.30 -8.56 -7.12
CA SER A 23 4.26 -10.01 -6.99
C SER A 23 3.63 -10.63 -8.24
N GLU A 24 3.76 -11.95 -8.41
CA GLU A 24 3.26 -12.67 -9.60
C GLU A 24 1.74 -12.51 -9.80
N LEU A 25 1.00 -12.24 -8.72
CA LEU A 25 -0.47 -12.17 -8.72
C LEU A 25 -1.00 -10.74 -8.53
N CYS A 26 -0.27 -9.89 -7.80
CA CYS A 26 -0.71 -8.56 -7.42
C CYS A 26 0.44 -7.63 -7.05
N ASP A 27 0.19 -6.33 -7.20
CA ASP A 27 1.04 -5.27 -6.68
C ASP A 27 0.57 -4.87 -5.29
N ILE A 28 1.51 -4.81 -4.36
CA ILE A 28 1.32 -4.40 -2.97
C ILE A 28 1.86 -2.97 -2.82
N LEU A 29 1.01 -2.07 -2.38
CA LEU A 29 1.37 -0.71 -1.98
C LEU A 29 1.61 -0.69 -0.47
N THR A 30 2.84 -0.43 -0.07
CA THR A 30 3.23 -0.29 1.34
C THR A 30 3.42 1.20 1.65
N VAL A 31 2.76 1.69 2.68
CA VAL A 31 2.87 3.07 3.17
C VAL A 31 3.39 3.07 4.59
N VAL A 32 4.46 3.84 4.82
CA VAL A 32 5.12 3.96 6.12
C VAL A 32 5.05 5.39 6.62
N CYS A 33 4.52 5.59 7.83
CA CYS A 33 4.58 6.90 8.47
C CYS A 33 5.97 7.14 9.07
N LYS A 34 6.64 8.21 8.66
CA LYS A 34 7.97 8.60 9.17
C LYS A 34 7.98 8.99 10.64
N TYR A 35 6.83 9.41 11.17
CA TYR A 35 6.72 9.96 12.52
C TYR A 35 6.59 8.88 13.59
N CYS A 36 5.71 7.89 13.36
CA CYS A 36 5.43 6.83 14.32
C CYS A 36 5.90 5.44 13.87
N GLY A 37 6.31 5.30 12.61
CA GLY A 37 6.71 4.02 12.03
C GLY A 37 5.54 3.10 11.68
N ASP A 38 4.30 3.60 11.71
CA ASP A 38 3.12 2.82 11.34
C ASP A 38 3.19 2.38 9.86
N ILE A 39 2.84 1.12 9.60
CA ILE A 39 2.97 0.48 8.29
C ILE A 39 1.61 -0.04 7.85
N ARG A 40 1.20 0.34 6.65
CA ARG A 40 -0.03 -0.15 6.03
C ARG A 40 0.23 -0.69 4.64
N GLU A 41 -0.32 -1.86 4.35
CA GLU A 41 -0.19 -2.53 3.05
C GLU A 41 -1.56 -2.67 2.40
N GLU A 42 -1.64 -2.36 1.11
CA GLU A 42 -2.88 -2.42 0.32
C GLU A 42 -2.61 -3.09 -1.03
N LEU A 43 -3.55 -3.89 -1.51
CA LEU A 43 -3.49 -4.49 -2.85
C LEU A 43 -4.00 -3.45 -3.87
N VAL A 44 -3.15 -2.98 -4.78
CA VAL A 44 -3.48 -1.84 -5.67
C VAL A 44 -3.61 -2.20 -7.14
N ALA A 45 -3.02 -3.30 -7.56
CA ALA A 45 -3.28 -3.89 -8.86
C ALA A 45 -3.27 -5.41 -8.72
N SER A 46 -4.16 -6.09 -9.40
CA SER A 46 -4.12 -7.56 -9.50
C SER A 46 -4.15 -7.91 -10.96
N ASN A 47 -3.26 -8.82 -11.37
CA ASN A 47 -3.29 -9.30 -12.73
C ASN A 47 -4.50 -10.23 -12.86
N LYS A 48 -5.53 -9.77 -13.57
CA LYS A 48 -6.79 -10.50 -13.76
C LYS A 48 -6.56 -11.86 -14.44
N ASP A 49 -5.52 -11.97 -15.27
CA ASP A 49 -5.11 -13.21 -15.92
C ASP A 49 -4.42 -14.19 -14.97
N SER A 50 -3.84 -13.69 -13.86
CA SER A 50 -3.27 -14.50 -12.79
C SER A 50 -4.33 -15.03 -11.81
N ILE A 51 -5.53 -14.46 -11.79
CA ILE A 51 -6.68 -14.94 -10.99
C ILE A 51 -7.44 -16.01 -11.79
N MET A 52 -6.74 -17.08 -12.18
CA MET A 52 -7.37 -18.29 -12.69
C MET A 52 -7.65 -19.23 -11.51
N LEU A 53 -8.78 -19.02 -10.82
CA LEU A 53 -9.35 -20.03 -9.94
C LEU A 53 -9.70 -21.23 -10.82
N LYS A 54 -8.88 -22.30 -10.75
CA LYS A 54 -9.28 -23.61 -11.26
C LYS A 54 -10.50 -24.05 -10.46
N ILE A 55 -11.67 -24.03 -11.10
CA ILE A 55 -12.88 -24.75 -10.66
C ILE A 55 -12.87 -26.12 -11.32
#